data_AF-A0A2D5BT20-F1
#
_entry.id   AF-A0A2D5BT20-F1
#
_cell.length_a   1.000
_cell.length_b   1.000
_cell.length_c   1.000
_cell.angle_alpha   90.00
_cell.angle_beta   90.00
_cell.angle_gamma   90.00
#
_symmetry.space_group_name_H-M   'P 1'
#
loop_
_entity.id
_entity.type
_entity.pdbx_description
1 polymer ?
#
loop_
_entity_poly.entity_id
_entity_poly.type
_entity_poly.pdbx_seq_one_letter_code
_entity_poly.pdbx_strand_id
1 'polypeptide(L)'
;MEALRPWAQVARDLGLEIGLNVVVGLPDETPEAGRARRALLGTLAPDRMRCVPFEPTGGTDAHDWIEGRGLLAPKKTRWERELHRPIVQDCLPPDAFWQTWSDALCGLAEVEMRRRT
;
A
#
# COMPACT_ATOMS: atom_id res chain seq x y z
N MET A 1 0.03 -8.32 12.11
CA MET A 1 1.09 -7.32 11.83
C MET A 1 2.28 -7.39 12.80
N GLU A 2 2.16 -7.93 14.01
CA GLU A 2 3.30 -8.12 14.94
C GLU A 2 4.44 -8.99 14.38
N ALA A 3 4.13 -9.91 13.45
CA ALA A 3 5.07 -10.81 12.80
C ALA A 3 6.25 -10.13 12.08
N LEU A 4 6.14 -8.84 11.71
CA LEU A 4 7.20 -8.13 10.99
C LEU A 4 8.30 -7.59 11.91
N ARG A 5 8.02 -7.38 13.20
CA ARG A 5 9.01 -6.82 14.13
C ARG A 5 10.20 -7.77 14.37
N PRO A 6 10.00 -9.08 14.62
CA PRO A 6 11.10 -10.02 14.76
C PRO A 6 11.96 -10.11 13.49
N TRP A 7 11.34 -10.14 12.30
CA TRP A 7 12.08 -10.16 11.03
C TRP A 7 12.96 -8.93 10.86
N ALA A 8 12.42 -7.73 11.10
CA ALA A 8 13.18 -6.49 11.00
C ALA A 8 14.33 -6.44 12.01
N GLN A 9 14.14 -6.97 13.22
CA GLN A 9 15.21 -7.05 14.20
C GLN A 9 16.33 -7.96 13.71
N VAL A 10 16.00 -9.17 13.24
CA VAL A 10 16.98 -10.11 12.70
C VAL A 10 17.74 -9.52 11.51
N ALA A 11 17.05 -8.82 10.60
CA ALA A 11 17.70 -8.15 9.47
C ALA A 11 18.74 -7.13 9.94
N ARG A 12 18.43 -6.33 10.97
CA ARG A 12 19.37 -5.36 11.56
C ARG A 12 20.54 -6.02 12.25
N ASP A 13 20.31 -7.09 13.02
CA ASP A 13 21.36 -7.83 13.72
C ASP A 13 22.38 -8.41 12.73
N LEU A 14 21.94 -8.70 11.50
CA LEU A 14 22.78 -9.16 10.38
C LEU A 14 23.36 -8.02 9.53
N GLY A 15 23.09 -6.75 9.86
CA GLY A 15 23.58 -5.59 9.10
C GLY A 15 22.94 -5.43 7.73
N LEU A 16 21.73 -5.96 7.51
CA LEU A 16 21.00 -5.87 6.25
C LEU A 16 20.11 -4.61 6.19
N GLU A 17 19.99 -4.02 5.00
CA GLU A 17 19.00 -2.97 4.74
C GLU A 17 17.58 -3.54 4.73
N ILE A 18 16.64 -2.81 5.31
CA ILE A 18 15.21 -3.12 5.32
C ILE A 18 14.52 -2.32 4.22
N GLY A 19 14.08 -3.01 3.17
CA GLY A 19 13.21 -2.45 2.14
C GLY A 19 11.75 -2.87 2.33
N LEU A 20 10.82 -1.92 2.25
CA LEU A 20 9.38 -2.20 2.32
C LEU A 20 8.64 -1.77 1.05
N ASN A 21 7.80 -2.65 0.52
CA ASN A 21 6.82 -2.31 -0.50
C ASN A 21 5.45 -2.14 0.16
N VAL A 22 4.94 -0.92 0.16
CA VAL A 22 3.65 -0.55 0.73
C VAL A 22 2.62 -0.48 -0.38
N VAL A 23 1.64 -1.38 -0.30
CA VAL A 23 0.48 -1.38 -1.18
C VAL A 23 -0.68 -0.71 -0.46
N VAL A 24 -1.40 0.17 -1.14
CA VAL A 24 -2.53 0.95 -0.59
C VAL A 24 -3.79 0.75 -1.42
N GLY A 25 -4.94 0.62 -0.75
CA GLY A 25 -6.20 0.31 -1.38
C GLY A 25 -6.39 -1.19 -1.61
N LEU A 26 -5.77 -2.02 -0.77
CA LEU A 26 -6.01 -3.44 -0.80
C LEU A 26 -7.50 -3.74 -0.56
N PRO A 27 -8.00 -4.86 -1.06
CA PRO A 27 -9.36 -5.33 -0.80
C PRO A 27 -9.58 -5.49 0.69
N ASP A 28 -10.70 -4.96 1.19
CA ASP A 28 -11.06 -4.96 2.61
C ASP A 28 -10.14 -4.10 3.50
N GLU A 29 -9.29 -3.24 2.90
CA GLU A 29 -8.53 -2.25 3.66
C GLU A 29 -9.47 -1.23 4.31
N THR A 30 -9.11 -0.74 5.48
CA THR A 30 -9.86 0.31 6.21
C THR A 30 -8.95 1.48 6.55
N PRO A 31 -9.50 2.66 6.87
CA PRO A 31 -8.71 3.79 7.38
C PRO A 31 -7.89 3.41 8.63
N GLU A 32 -8.43 2.55 9.50
CA GLU A 32 -7.74 2.02 10.68
C GLU A 32 -6.51 1.21 10.28
N ALA A 33 -6.63 0.37 9.24
CA ALA A 33 -5.52 -0.39 8.70
C ALA A 33 -4.43 0.55 8.14
N GLY A 34 -4.82 1.63 7.46
CA GLY A 34 -3.91 2.69 7.01
C GLY A 34 -3.13 3.35 8.16
N ARG A 35 -3.83 3.72 9.25
CA ARG A 35 -3.20 4.29 10.45
C ARG A 35 -2.27 3.28 11.14
N ALA A 36 -2.69 2.03 11.25
CA ALA A 36 -1.89 0.96 11.85
C ALA A 36 -0.62 0.69 11.03
N ARG A 37 -0.73 0.73 9.69
CA ARG A 37 0.43 0.66 8.78
C ARG A 37 1.40 1.81 9.04
N ARG A 38 0.92 3.04 9.18
CA ARG A 38 1.78 4.21 9.45
C ARG A 38 2.56 4.07 10.76
N ALA A 39 1.87 3.65 11.84
CA ALA A 39 2.52 3.37 13.12
C ALA A 39 3.59 2.26 13.02
N LEU A 40 3.30 1.23 12.20
CA LEU A 40 4.23 0.15 11.95
C LEU A 40 5.48 0.61 11.18
N LEU A 41 5.32 1.45 10.15
CA LEU A 41 6.46 2.02 9.41
C LEU A 41 7.42 2.79 10.32
N GLY A 42 6.88 3.56 11.27
CA GLY A 42 7.68 4.25 12.28
C GLY A 42 8.48 3.29 13.16
N THR A 43 7.89 2.15 13.55
CA THR A 43 8.58 1.13 14.35
C THR A 43 9.62 0.36 13.52
N LEU A 44 9.24 -0.08 12.32
CA LEU A 44 10.11 -0.86 11.44
C LEU A 44 11.24 0.00 10.86
N ALA A 45 11.11 1.33 10.91
CA ALA A 45 12.11 2.30 10.47
C ALA A 45 12.91 1.82 9.25
N PRO A 46 12.24 1.58 8.10
CA PRO A 46 12.88 0.98 6.94
C PRO A 46 13.91 1.92 6.33
N ASP A 47 14.94 1.35 5.71
CA ASP A 47 15.97 2.06 4.97
C ASP A 47 15.48 2.45 3.58
N ARG A 48 14.60 1.63 2.98
CA ARG A 48 13.99 1.88 1.68
C ARG A 48 12.50 1.63 1.72
N MET A 49 11.76 2.42 0.96
CA MET A 49 10.33 2.25 0.82
C MET A 49 9.90 2.46 -0.63
N ARG A 50 8.89 1.70 -1.05
CA ARG A 50 8.12 1.97 -2.26
C ARG A 50 6.65 2.02 -1.87
N CYS A 51 5.91 2.96 -2.44
CA CYS A 51 4.47 3.06 -2.26
C CYS A 51 3.79 2.86 -3.60
N VAL A 52 2.82 1.94 -3.67
CA VAL A 52 2.04 1.67 -4.88
C VAL A 52 0.55 1.56 -4.53
N PRO A 53 -0.35 2.13 -5.33
CA PRO A 53 -1.77 1.79 -5.22
C PRO A 53 -1.98 0.33 -5.62
N PHE A 54 -2.97 -0.33 -5.02
CA PHE A 54 -3.40 -1.66 -5.42
C PHE A 54 -4.15 -1.58 -6.74
N GLU A 55 -3.57 -2.21 -7.76
CA GLU A 55 -4.12 -2.27 -9.10
C GLU A 55 -4.07 -3.70 -9.62
N PRO A 56 -5.22 -4.40 -9.65
CA PRO A 56 -5.26 -5.73 -10.19
C PRO A 56 -5.04 -5.69 -11.71
N THR A 57 -3.96 -6.33 -12.17
CA THR A 57 -3.61 -6.38 -13.59
C THR A 57 -4.45 -7.46 -14.29
N GLY A 58 -5.06 -7.12 -15.43
CA GLY A 58 -5.86 -8.07 -16.21
C GLY A 58 -5.08 -9.35 -16.55
N GLY A 59 -5.72 -10.51 -16.39
CA GLY A 59 -5.09 -11.82 -16.58
C GLY A 59 -4.32 -12.35 -15.36
N THR A 60 -4.47 -11.73 -14.20
CA THR A 60 -3.95 -12.24 -12.92
C THR A 60 -5.08 -12.78 -12.05
N ASP A 61 -4.78 -13.75 -11.18
CA ASP A 61 -5.75 -14.27 -10.20
C ASP A 61 -6.34 -13.15 -9.32
N ALA A 62 -5.53 -12.13 -9.00
CA ALA A 62 -5.99 -10.96 -8.26
C ALA A 62 -7.05 -10.16 -9.03
N HIS A 63 -6.91 -10.02 -10.35
CA HIS A 63 -7.92 -9.38 -11.18
C HIS A 63 -9.20 -10.19 -11.23
N ASP A 64 -9.11 -11.48 -11.52
CA ASP A 64 -10.29 -12.34 -11.64
C ASP A 64 -11.06 -12.41 -10.32
N TRP A 65 -10.33 -12.41 -9.19
CA TRP A 65 -10.93 -12.35 -7.87
C TRP A 65 -11.64 -11.01 -7.58
N ILE A 66 -11.04 -9.88 -7.93
CA ILE A 66 -11.63 -8.55 -7.74
C ILE A 66 -12.84 -8.34 -8.67
N GLU A 67 -12.74 -8.82 -9.91
CA GLU A 67 -13.84 -8.83 -10.87
C GLU A 67 -15.00 -9.68 -10.37
N GLY A 68 -14.72 -10.90 -9.88
CA GLY A 68 -15.73 -11.79 -9.31
C GLY A 68 -16.43 -11.21 -8.06
N ARG A 69 -15.76 -10.31 -7.33
CA ARG A 69 -16.35 -9.56 -6.22
C ARG A 69 -17.08 -8.28 -6.64
N GLY A 70 -17.06 -7.91 -7.92
CA GLY A 70 -17.67 -6.68 -8.43
C GLY A 70 -16.97 -5.40 -7.96
N LEU A 71 -15.70 -5.49 -7.55
CA LEU A 71 -14.95 -4.37 -6.97
C LEU A 71 -14.17 -3.56 -8.03
N LEU A 72 -14.22 -3.96 -9.31
CA LEU A 72 -13.61 -3.17 -10.39
C LEU A 72 -14.41 -1.89 -10.64
N ALA A 73 -13.71 -0.75 -10.73
CA ALA A 73 -14.34 0.50 -11.10
C ALA A 73 -14.89 0.44 -12.54
N PRO A 74 -16.10 0.97 -12.79
CA PRO A 74 -16.67 0.98 -14.13
C PRO A 74 -15.80 1.83 -15.08
N LYS A 75 -15.59 1.31 -16.30
CA LYS A 75 -14.91 2.02 -17.38
C LYS A 75 -15.85 3.12 -17.91
N LYS A 76 -15.48 4.38 -17.77
CA LYS A 76 -16.18 5.53 -18.37
C LYS A 76 -15.82 5.71 -19.84
N THR A 77 -14.63 5.27 -20.26
CA THR A 77 -14.24 5.26 -21.68
C THR A 77 -13.43 4.01 -22.06
N ARG A 78 -13.39 3.68 -23.35
CA ARG A 78 -12.56 2.59 -23.90
C ARG A 78 -11.05 2.79 -23.69
N TRP A 79 -10.63 4.03 -23.40
CA TRP A 79 -9.24 4.45 -23.25
C TRP A 79 -8.77 4.47 -21.79
N GLU A 80 -9.66 4.24 -20.83
CA GLU A 80 -9.32 4.15 -19.39
C GLU A 80 -8.69 2.80 -19.03
N ARG A 81 -7.93 2.20 -19.94
CA ARG A 81 -7.41 0.85 -19.77
C ARG A 81 -6.40 0.73 -18.62
N GLU A 82 -5.77 1.83 -18.17
CA GLU A 82 -4.57 1.73 -17.33
C GLU A 82 -4.35 2.92 -16.37
N LEU A 83 -5.39 3.72 -16.09
CA LEU A 83 -5.22 4.82 -15.12
C LEU A 83 -5.51 4.33 -13.70
N HIS A 84 -4.59 4.65 -12.79
CA HIS A 84 -4.62 4.38 -11.36
C HIS A 84 -5.98 4.65 -10.74
N ARG A 85 -6.82 3.61 -10.64
CA ARG A 85 -8.14 3.69 -10.04
C ARG A 85 -8.18 2.75 -8.85
N PRO A 86 -8.48 3.27 -7.66
CA PRO A 86 -8.82 2.42 -6.54
C PRO A 86 -9.97 1.50 -6.95
N ILE A 87 -9.91 0.26 -6.49
CA ILE A 87 -11.07 -0.63 -6.53
C ILE A 87 -12.23 0.03 -5.76
N VAL A 88 -13.45 -0.27 -6.19
CA VAL A 88 -14.68 0.17 -5.51
C VAL A 88 -14.86 -0.72 -4.30
N GLN A 89 -14.85 -0.15 -3.10
CA GLN A 89 -15.08 -0.88 -1.85
C GLN A 89 -15.65 0.05 -0.77
N ASP A 90 -16.56 -0.46 0.05
CA ASP A 90 -17.26 0.33 1.08
C ASP A 90 -16.38 0.62 2.30
N CYS A 91 -15.47 -0.30 2.62
CA CYS A 91 -14.59 -0.23 3.79
C CYS A 91 -13.48 0.82 3.64
N LEU A 92 -13.20 1.25 2.41
CA LEU A 92 -12.29 2.35 2.10
C LEU A 92 -12.87 3.23 0.98
N PRO A 93 -13.80 4.14 1.32
CA PRO A 93 -14.37 5.06 0.35
C PRO A 93 -13.30 5.95 -0.32
N PRO A 94 -13.57 6.53 -1.50
CA PRO A 94 -12.57 7.27 -2.28
C PRO A 94 -11.80 8.35 -1.50
N ASP A 95 -12.48 9.18 -0.71
CA ASP A 95 -11.82 10.25 0.06
C ASP A 95 -10.90 9.67 1.13
N ALA A 96 -11.32 8.57 1.77
CA ALA A 96 -10.51 7.86 2.74
C ALA A 96 -9.33 7.13 2.10
N PHE A 97 -9.49 6.61 0.88
CA PHE A 97 -8.38 6.09 0.08
C PHE A 97 -7.34 7.18 -0.17
N TRP A 98 -7.75 8.37 -0.62
CA TRP A 98 -6.80 9.45 -0.94
C TRP A 98 -6.03 9.94 0.28
N GLN A 99 -6.68 10.02 1.44
CA GLN A 99 -5.98 10.30 2.70
C GLN A 99 -4.96 9.19 3.02
N THR A 100 -5.39 7.93 2.92
CA THR A 100 -4.55 6.76 3.20
C THR A 100 -3.35 6.66 2.26
N TRP A 101 -3.54 7.04 0.99
CA TRP A 101 -2.50 7.15 -0.03
C TRP A 101 -1.51 8.28 0.28
N SER A 102 -2.03 9.46 0.61
CA SER A 102 -1.23 10.62 1.02
C SER A 102 -0.35 10.30 2.23
N ASP A 103 -0.90 9.65 3.26
CA ASP A 103 -0.16 9.29 4.48
C ASP A 103 0.99 8.32 4.19
N ALA A 104 0.80 7.39 3.23
CA ALA A 104 1.83 6.46 2.80
C ALA A 104 2.92 7.16 1.98
N LEU A 105 2.57 8.12 1.13
CA LEU A 105 3.53 8.97 0.41
C LEU A 105 4.34 9.86 1.35
N CYS A 106 3.74 10.41 2.40
CA CYS A 106 4.47 11.14 3.44
C CYS A 106 5.49 10.23 4.14
N GLY A 107 5.11 8.98 4.43
CA GLY A 107 6.02 8.00 5.03
C GLY A 107 7.20 7.66 4.11
N LEU A 108 6.95 7.54 2.80
CA LEU A 108 8.00 7.39 1.79
C LEU A 108 8.97 8.58 1.80
N ALA A 109 8.43 9.81 1.81
CA ALA A 109 9.25 11.03 1.85
C ALA A 109 10.16 11.07 3.09
N GLU A 110 9.65 10.69 4.26
CA GLU A 110 10.43 10.62 5.50
C GLU A 110 11.58 9.61 5.42
N VAL A 111 11.34 8.43 4.82
CA VAL A 111 12.38 7.42 4.59
C VAL A 111 13.47 7.97 3.68
N GLU A 112 13.08 8.60 2.56
CA GLU A 112 14.02 9.19 1.60
C GLU A 112 14.83 10.35 2.19
N MET A 113 14.24 11.16 3.08
CA MET A 113 14.95 12.25 3.76
C MET A 113 16.07 11.73 4.68
N ARG A 114 15.84 10.64 5.43
CA ARG A 114 16.84 10.05 6.34
C ARG A 114 18.07 9.50 5.62
N ARG A 115 17.93 9.07 4.36
CA ARG A 115 19.05 8.55 3.58
C ARG A 115 20.03 9.63 3.11
N ARG A 116 19.61 10.90 3.14
CA ARG A 116 20.41 12.03 2.65
C ARG A 116 21.24 12.72 3.76
N THR A 117 20.97 12.39 5.01
CA THR A 117 21.66 12.90 6.20
C THR A 117 22.69 11.89 6.70
#